data_AF-A0A2H0YHF4-F1
#
_entry.id   AF-A0A2H0YHF4-F1
#
_cell.length_a   1.000
_cell.length_b   1.000
_cell.length_c   1.000
_cell.angle_alpha   90.00
_cell.angle_beta   90.00
_cell.angle_gamma   90.00
#
_symmetry.space_group_name_H-M   'P 1'
#
loop_
_entity.id
_entity.type
_entity.pdbx_description
1 polymer ?
#
loop_
_entity_poly.entity_id
_entity_poly.type
_entity_poly.pdbx_seq_one_letter_code
_entity_poly.pdbx_strand_id
1 'polypeptide(L)'
;MLFTRNIKVERISLRLRKFSDGLSRLRLAHLSDLHIKRFGAHEKRLIHLVNRETPDLILITGDLIENYKNDFTACIRTLKELRSRYGIFAVFGNADHTMEPAALFHDFVRALEDIHITLLNNRNVKLKFNGKHLYLVGVDDPFFLFDDFAAAVQGVPREAPKVLLAHSPDILNPRADALVINLLERSCMKDRLREWGWVDSTYFSPENGDVYFQADGLQTIRVQSRQDGVFLDTILLSPYEEIDAGLKAGNFEHLNGLLARREISTGYPGLIVIPASAAQPENLFGKWKREPDPGALFGFRLDDLPPQKKWHFQPLTNPRDFFEMTFAARKGVKYHVWIRMRAFHGSIMNDSVYLQFSDAVDEKGRERYRINRPAHSKDRMGDMDLILTGHTHGGQIRIPFYGPLATMTTIGEKYISGLHQWGDANLYVSRGVGTSILPIRFFCPPEIAVFNFQSS
;
A
#
# COMPACT_ATOMS: atom_id res chain seq x y z
N MET A 1 5.27 20.32 29.41
CA MET A 1 6.00 20.96 28.29
C MET A 1 5.16 20.76 27.04
N LEU A 2 4.53 21.82 26.53
CA LEU A 2 3.41 21.72 25.56
C LEU A 2 3.88 21.35 24.14
N PHE A 3 5.02 21.89 23.70
CA PHE A 3 5.74 21.45 22.51
C PHE A 3 6.81 20.42 22.89
N THR A 4 6.84 19.30 22.18
CA THR A 4 7.67 18.15 22.56
C THR A 4 8.67 17.80 21.46
N ARG A 5 9.92 18.25 21.63
CA ARG A 5 11.05 17.89 20.74
C ARG A 5 11.93 16.75 21.29
N ASN A 6 11.77 16.42 22.57
CA ASN A 6 12.56 15.37 23.22
C ASN A 6 11.96 14.00 22.88
N ILE A 7 12.79 13.14 22.29
CA ILE A 7 12.44 11.74 22.05
C ILE A 7 12.32 11.03 23.40
N LYS A 8 11.19 10.38 23.63
CA LYS A 8 10.94 9.52 24.78
C LYS A 8 11.32 8.08 24.43
N VAL A 9 12.00 7.40 25.34
CA VAL A 9 12.24 5.95 25.23
C VAL A 9 11.19 5.25 26.09
N GLU A 10 10.24 4.59 25.45
CA GLU A 10 9.22 3.77 26.11
C GLU A 10 9.73 2.34 26.24
N ARG A 11 9.76 1.79 27.45
CA ARG A 11 10.19 0.42 27.70
C ARG A 11 8.97 -0.43 28.01
N ILE A 12 8.73 -1.45 27.19
CA ILE A 12 7.54 -2.29 27.24
C ILE A 12 8.00 -3.70 27.56
N SER A 13 7.42 -4.29 28.59
CA SER A 13 7.66 -5.69 28.95
C SER A 13 6.44 -6.52 28.57
N LEU A 14 6.63 -7.51 27.70
CA LEU A 14 5.55 -8.38 27.22
C LEU A 14 5.82 -9.83 27.60
N ARG A 15 4.73 -10.56 27.86
CA ARG A 15 4.74 -12.01 27.96
C ARG A 15 4.04 -12.56 26.74
N LEU A 16 4.81 -13.13 25.81
CA LEU A 16 4.29 -13.67 24.55
C LEU A 16 4.28 -15.19 24.63
N ARG A 17 3.12 -15.81 24.34
CA ARG A 17 2.90 -17.25 24.52
C ARG A 17 3.90 -18.11 23.74
N LYS A 18 4.24 -17.73 22.50
CA LYS A 18 5.17 -18.51 21.66
C LYS A 18 6.64 -18.17 21.97
N PHE A 19 6.92 -17.14 22.77
CA PHE A 19 8.29 -16.77 23.12
C PHE A 19 8.79 -17.62 24.30
N SER A 20 9.42 -18.74 23.96
CA SER A 20 10.14 -19.60 24.93
C SER A 20 11.33 -18.88 25.57
N ASP A 21 11.92 -19.47 26.63
CA ASP A 21 13.08 -18.93 27.37
C ASP A 21 14.26 -18.47 26.51
N GLY A 22 14.49 -19.11 25.35
CA GLY A 22 15.56 -18.69 24.44
C GLY A 22 15.33 -17.31 23.81
N LEU A 23 14.06 -16.91 23.67
CA LEU A 23 13.60 -15.63 23.11
C LEU A 23 13.25 -14.60 24.19
N SER A 24 13.01 -15.01 25.44
CA SER A 24 12.69 -14.06 26.53
C SER A 24 13.81 -13.06 26.79
N ARG A 25 15.06 -13.42 26.47
CA ARG A 25 16.23 -12.52 26.61
C ARG A 25 16.36 -11.48 25.49
N LEU A 26 15.52 -11.55 24.45
CA LEU A 26 15.61 -10.62 23.34
C LEU A 26 15.17 -9.21 23.74
N ARG A 27 15.93 -8.23 23.28
CA ARG A 27 15.56 -6.82 23.30
C ARG A 27 15.36 -6.28 21.90
N LEU A 28 14.16 -5.80 21.60
CA LEU A 28 13.85 -5.17 20.31
C LEU A 28 13.75 -3.66 20.49
N ALA A 29 14.42 -2.89 19.66
CA ALA A 29 14.12 -1.48 19.49
C ALA A 29 13.24 -1.30 18.26
N HIS A 30 12.07 -0.69 18.43
CA HIS A 30 11.14 -0.35 17.37
C HIS A 30 11.21 1.14 17.08
N LEU A 31 11.48 1.47 15.82
CA LEU A 31 11.50 2.81 15.27
C LEU A 31 10.44 2.92 14.18
N SER A 32 9.86 4.10 14.03
CA SER A 32 8.87 4.36 12.99
C SER A 32 8.86 5.83 12.62
N ASP A 33 8.41 6.15 11.41
CA ASP A 33 8.12 7.51 10.94
C ASP A 33 9.29 8.45 11.24
N LEU A 34 10.48 8.05 10.79
CA LEU A 34 11.71 8.78 11.04
C LEU A 34 11.72 10.13 10.31
N HIS A 35 11.14 10.19 9.10
CA HIS A 35 11.07 11.37 8.22
C HIS A 35 12.37 12.17 8.20
N ILE A 36 13.50 11.48 7.95
CA ILE A 36 14.81 12.11 8.05
C ILE A 36 14.99 13.06 6.87
N LYS A 37 15.13 14.36 7.18
CA LYS A 37 15.33 15.45 6.19
C LYS A 37 16.78 15.94 6.11
N ARG A 38 17.52 15.81 7.21
CA ARG A 38 18.90 16.31 7.37
C ARG A 38 19.55 15.59 8.53
N PHE A 39 20.89 15.56 8.54
CA PHE A 39 21.63 15.01 9.68
C PHE A 39 21.98 16.13 10.67
N GLY A 40 21.48 16.05 11.90
CA GLY A 40 21.67 17.09 12.90
C GLY A 40 21.56 16.59 14.34
N ALA A 41 21.20 17.50 15.24
CA ALA A 41 21.12 17.21 16.67
C ALA A 41 20.01 16.19 17.02
N HIS A 42 18.92 16.16 16.25
CA HIS A 42 17.82 15.23 16.46
C HIS A 42 18.25 13.79 16.14
N GLU A 43 18.89 13.59 14.99
CA GLU A 43 19.38 12.30 14.49
C GLU A 43 20.49 11.76 15.39
N LYS A 44 21.45 12.61 15.78
CA LYS A 44 22.48 12.25 16.77
C LYS A 44 21.88 11.81 18.11
N ARG A 45 20.81 12.47 18.55
CA ARG A 45 20.10 12.10 19.78
C ARG A 45 19.35 10.78 19.63
N LEU A 46 18.68 10.55 18.51
CA LEU A 46 18.05 9.27 18.17
C LEU A 46 19.08 8.13 18.25
N ILE A 47 20.21 8.27 17.54
CA ILE A 47 21.30 7.29 17.54
C ILE A 47 21.79 7.00 18.96
N HIS A 48 22.08 8.06 19.74
CA HIS A 48 22.54 7.91 21.11
C HIS A 48 21.53 7.14 21.98
N LEU A 49 20.25 7.49 21.90
CA LEU A 49 19.20 6.85 22.68
C LEU A 49 19.01 5.39 22.30
N VAL A 50 18.98 5.05 21.01
CA VAL A 50 18.83 3.67 20.54
C VAL A 50 20.03 2.82 20.94
N ASN A 51 21.24 3.28 20.66
CA ASN A 51 22.46 2.52 20.93
C ASN A 51 22.67 2.27 22.43
N ARG A 52 22.23 3.20 23.30
CA ARG A 52 22.28 3.04 24.76
C ARG A 52 21.39 1.91 25.28
N GLU A 53 20.32 1.56 24.56
CA GLU A 53 19.45 0.44 24.93
C GLU A 53 20.07 -0.92 24.58
N THR A 54 21.17 -0.95 23.83
CA THR A 54 21.88 -2.18 23.41
C THR A 54 20.92 -3.23 22.84
N PRO A 55 20.13 -2.89 21.79
CA PRO A 55 19.13 -3.79 21.25
C PRO A 55 19.75 -5.01 20.56
N ASP A 56 19.08 -6.16 20.66
CA ASP A 56 19.42 -7.34 19.88
C ASP A 56 19.01 -7.15 18.42
N LEU A 57 17.85 -6.56 18.19
CA LEU A 57 17.30 -6.22 16.87
C LEU A 57 16.78 -4.79 16.87
N ILE A 58 16.97 -4.10 15.74
CA ILE A 58 16.26 -2.84 15.45
C ILE A 58 15.24 -3.13 14.34
N LEU A 59 13.98 -2.80 14.59
CA LEU A 59 12.86 -3.00 13.67
C LEU A 59 12.30 -1.63 13.28
N ILE A 60 12.26 -1.33 11.98
CA ILE A 60 11.83 -0.02 11.45
C ILE A 60 10.56 -0.20 10.62
N THR A 61 9.48 0.48 10.98
CA THR A 61 8.16 0.32 10.33
C THR A 61 7.84 1.48 9.38
N GLY A 62 8.75 1.80 8.46
CA GLY A 62 8.51 2.74 7.37
C GLY A 62 8.71 4.22 7.69
N ASP A 63 8.53 5.02 6.64
CA ASP A 63 8.75 6.47 6.56
C ASP A 63 10.15 6.85 7.07
N LEU A 64 11.16 6.23 6.45
CA LEU A 64 12.57 6.45 6.76
C LEU A 64 13.01 7.87 6.33
N ILE A 65 12.48 8.34 5.20
CA ILE A 65 12.79 9.66 4.63
C ILE A 65 11.55 10.56 4.57
N GLU A 66 11.79 11.87 4.44
CA GLU A 66 10.78 12.80 3.96
C GLU A 66 11.23 13.37 2.62
N ASN A 67 10.43 13.15 1.59
CA ASN A 67 10.87 13.41 0.23
C ASN A 67 10.72 14.88 -0.24
N TYR A 68 11.24 15.84 0.53
CA TYR A 68 11.19 17.25 0.13
C TYR A 68 12.21 17.61 -0.97
N LYS A 69 13.22 16.76 -1.22
CA LYS A 69 14.35 17.04 -2.13
C LYS A 69 14.92 15.84 -2.89
N ASN A 70 14.31 14.66 -2.84
CA ASN A 70 14.88 13.46 -3.45
C ASN A 70 16.32 13.19 -2.95
N ASP A 71 16.57 13.39 -1.65
CA ASP A 71 17.88 13.16 -1.00
C ASP A 71 17.72 12.27 0.23
N PHE A 72 18.39 11.12 0.20
CA PHE A 72 18.38 10.12 1.27
C PHE A 72 19.71 10.06 2.05
N THR A 73 20.68 10.92 1.74
CA THR A 73 22.04 10.88 2.33
C THR A 73 22.02 10.98 3.86
N ALA A 74 21.18 11.88 4.39
CA ALA A 74 21.02 12.06 5.83
C ALA A 74 20.41 10.82 6.50
N CYS A 75 19.51 10.12 5.82
CA CYS A 75 18.89 8.89 6.29
C CYS A 75 19.94 7.79 6.38
N ILE A 76 20.68 7.52 5.30
CA ILE A 76 21.76 6.54 5.27
C ILE A 76 22.82 6.82 6.33
N ARG A 77 23.23 8.09 6.48
CA ARG A 77 24.17 8.49 7.54
C ARG A 77 23.63 8.18 8.94
N THR A 78 22.36 8.47 9.20
CA THR A 78 21.74 8.21 10.49
C THR A 78 21.67 6.72 10.79
N LEU A 79 21.16 5.93 9.85
CA LEU A 79 20.93 4.50 10.06
C LEU A 79 22.22 3.71 10.16
N LYS A 80 23.27 4.12 9.42
CA LYS A 80 24.62 3.51 9.50
C LYS A 80 25.24 3.59 10.89
N GLU A 81 24.86 4.56 11.72
CA GLU A 81 25.39 4.72 13.08
C GLU A 81 24.60 3.93 14.14
N LEU A 82 23.45 3.32 13.77
CA LEU A 82 22.68 2.47 14.66
C LEU A 82 23.39 1.12 14.87
N ARG A 83 23.31 0.61 16.10
CA ARG A 83 23.96 -0.64 16.51
C ARG A 83 22.94 -1.62 17.07
N SER A 84 22.97 -2.83 16.53
CA SER A 84 22.20 -3.97 17.01
C SER A 84 23.10 -5.21 17.00
N ARG A 85 22.74 -6.22 17.81
CA ARG A 85 23.52 -7.46 17.87
C ARG A 85 23.30 -8.38 16.67
N TYR A 86 22.08 -8.44 16.15
CA TYR A 86 21.66 -9.40 15.15
C TYR A 86 21.05 -8.78 13.89
N GLY A 87 21.06 -7.45 13.77
CA GLY A 87 20.72 -6.76 12.53
C GLY A 87 19.58 -5.75 12.68
N ILE A 88 19.43 -4.98 11.59
CA ILE A 88 18.39 -3.97 11.43
C ILE A 88 17.47 -4.43 10.30
N PHE A 89 16.17 -4.46 10.57
CA PHE A 89 15.15 -4.89 9.63
C PHE A 89 14.15 -3.76 9.42
N ALA A 90 13.76 -3.51 8.18
CA ALA A 90 12.88 -2.41 7.83
C ALA A 90 11.83 -2.81 6.80
N VAL A 91 10.71 -2.10 6.80
CA VAL A 91 9.74 -2.05 5.70
C VAL A 91 9.60 -0.60 5.25
N PHE A 92 9.05 -0.37 4.06
CA PHE A 92 8.77 0.99 3.58
C PHE A 92 7.40 1.48 4.06
N GLY A 93 7.30 2.78 4.22
CA GLY A 93 6.04 3.50 4.36
C GLY A 93 5.69 4.28 3.11
N ASN A 94 4.56 4.96 3.13
CA ASN A 94 4.08 5.70 1.97
C ASN A 94 5.06 6.81 1.55
N ALA A 95 5.73 7.49 2.49
CA ALA A 95 6.65 8.58 2.14
C ALA A 95 7.86 8.08 1.36
N ASP A 96 8.34 6.86 1.65
CA ASP A 96 9.51 6.27 1.02
C ASP A 96 9.27 5.97 -0.47
N HIS A 97 8.02 5.72 -0.87
CA HIS A 97 7.62 5.42 -2.26
C HIS A 97 7.39 6.66 -3.13
N THR A 98 7.53 7.86 -2.55
CA THR A 98 7.31 9.11 -3.28
C THR A 98 8.55 9.64 -4.00
N MET A 99 9.68 8.91 -3.96
CA MET A 99 10.97 9.31 -4.55
C MET A 99 10.94 9.40 -6.08
N GLU A 100 11.57 10.45 -6.62
CA GLU A 100 11.66 10.68 -8.06
C GLU A 100 13.08 11.06 -8.51
N PRO A 101 13.54 10.62 -9.69
CA PRO A 101 12.88 9.64 -10.57
C PRO A 101 12.88 8.23 -9.96
N ALA A 102 12.09 7.28 -10.48
CA ALA A 102 12.05 5.89 -9.98
C ALA A 102 13.43 5.22 -9.81
N ALA A 103 14.41 5.57 -10.65
CA ALA A 103 15.80 5.12 -10.51
C ALA A 103 16.40 5.46 -9.12
N LEU A 104 16.04 6.60 -8.56
CA LEU A 104 16.49 7.03 -7.24
C LEU A 104 15.99 6.13 -6.11
N PHE A 105 14.77 5.59 -6.24
CA PHE A 105 14.25 4.64 -5.26
C PHE A 105 15.10 3.36 -5.26
N HIS A 106 15.52 2.88 -6.45
CA HIS A 106 16.45 1.75 -6.54
C HIS A 106 17.81 2.05 -5.93
N ASP A 107 18.34 3.26 -6.12
CA ASP A 107 19.59 3.69 -5.48
C ASP A 107 19.44 3.75 -3.95
N PHE A 108 18.30 4.20 -3.45
CA PHE A 108 18.00 4.22 -2.02
C PHE A 108 17.94 2.82 -1.42
N VAL A 109 17.25 1.89 -2.09
CA VAL A 109 17.21 0.46 -1.71
C VAL A 109 18.62 -0.11 -1.61
N ARG A 110 19.44 0.08 -2.65
CA ARG A 110 20.85 -0.37 -2.66
C ARG A 110 21.65 0.24 -1.52
N ALA A 111 21.49 1.54 -1.27
CA ALA A 111 22.21 2.22 -0.20
C ALA A 111 21.85 1.69 1.21
N LEU A 112 20.58 1.29 1.43
CA LEU A 112 20.16 0.63 2.67
C LEU A 112 20.79 -0.75 2.82
N GLU A 113 20.82 -1.54 1.74
CA GLU A 113 21.45 -2.87 1.72
C GLU A 113 22.96 -2.79 1.95
N ASP A 114 23.65 -1.80 1.37
CA ASP A 114 25.09 -1.55 1.56
C ASP A 114 25.47 -1.25 3.02
N ILE A 115 24.53 -0.70 3.80
CA ILE A 115 24.70 -0.50 5.25
C ILE A 115 24.09 -1.64 6.09
N HIS A 116 23.83 -2.79 5.48
CA HIS A 116 23.36 -4.03 6.10
C HIS A 116 21.97 -3.94 6.74
N ILE A 117 21.08 -3.08 6.21
CA ILE A 117 19.67 -3.08 6.57
C ILE A 117 18.94 -4.09 5.69
N THR A 118 18.25 -5.04 6.33
CA THR A 118 17.46 -6.05 5.60
C THR A 118 16.04 -5.54 5.39
N LEU A 119 15.66 -5.30 4.14
CA LEU A 119 14.30 -4.94 3.77
C LEU A 119 13.38 -6.17 3.75
N LEU A 120 12.22 -6.03 4.38
CA LEU A 120 11.23 -7.11 4.54
C LEU A 120 9.91 -6.83 3.80
N ASN A 121 9.90 -5.95 2.81
CA ASN A 121 8.72 -5.66 1.98
C ASN A 121 8.16 -6.95 1.36
N ASN A 122 6.96 -7.35 1.80
CA ASN A 122 6.22 -8.53 1.35
C ASN A 122 6.98 -9.86 1.47
N ARG A 123 7.83 -9.99 2.49
CA ARG A 123 8.66 -11.18 2.72
C ARG A 123 8.89 -11.41 4.20
N ASN A 124 9.48 -12.56 4.51
CA ASN A 124 9.89 -12.91 5.86
C ASN A 124 11.35 -13.38 5.92
N VAL A 125 11.86 -13.44 7.14
CA VAL A 125 13.14 -14.05 7.46
C VAL A 125 13.02 -14.87 8.74
N LYS A 126 13.69 -16.02 8.76
CA LYS A 126 13.82 -16.89 9.92
C LYS A 126 15.15 -16.62 10.61
N LEU A 127 15.10 -16.14 11.85
CA LEU A 127 16.26 -15.87 12.68
C LEU A 127 16.44 -16.96 13.75
N LYS A 128 17.67 -17.11 14.26
CA LYS A 128 18.00 -18.07 15.32
C LYS A 128 18.64 -17.34 16.50
N PHE A 129 18.05 -17.50 17.68
CA PHE A 129 18.51 -16.89 18.94
C PHE A 129 18.57 -17.95 20.03
N ASN A 130 19.75 -18.16 20.63
CA ASN A 130 19.94 -19.13 21.72
C ASN A 130 19.32 -20.51 21.41
N GLY A 131 19.46 -20.99 20.17
CA GLY A 131 18.90 -22.28 19.74
C GLY A 131 17.41 -22.28 19.39
N LYS A 132 16.68 -21.18 19.56
CA LYS A 132 15.27 -20.99 19.20
C LYS A 132 15.11 -20.18 17.92
N HIS A 133 13.97 -20.28 17.27
CA HIS A 133 13.66 -19.56 16.04
C HIS A 133 12.64 -18.46 16.26
N LEU A 134 12.83 -17.34 15.58
CA LEU A 134 11.88 -16.23 15.48
C LEU A 134 11.72 -15.88 14.01
N TYR A 135 10.48 -15.67 13.56
CA TYR A 135 10.20 -15.16 12.23
C TYR A 135 9.92 -13.67 12.31
N LEU A 136 10.61 -12.88 11.48
CA LEU A 136 10.21 -11.51 11.19
C LEU A 136 9.46 -11.52 9.87
N VAL A 137 8.24 -11.01 9.88
CA VAL A 137 7.38 -10.88 8.70
C VAL A 137 7.27 -9.38 8.42
N GLY A 138 7.50 -8.96 7.18
CA GLY A 138 7.28 -7.58 6.77
C GLY A 138 6.29 -7.51 5.61
N VAL A 139 5.45 -6.49 5.64
CA VAL A 139 4.63 -6.09 4.49
C VAL A 139 5.05 -4.71 4.03
N ASP A 140 4.87 -4.45 2.74
CA ASP A 140 5.04 -3.10 2.19
C ASP A 140 3.90 -2.15 2.63
N ASP A 141 3.88 -0.94 2.11
CA ASP A 141 2.95 0.12 2.50
C ASP A 141 1.48 -0.18 2.15
N PRO A 142 0.56 -0.19 3.14
CA PRO A 142 -0.86 -0.42 2.89
C PRO A 142 -1.64 0.83 2.48
N PHE A 143 -1.05 2.03 2.52
CA PHE A 143 -1.71 3.23 2.05
C PHE A 143 -1.82 3.24 0.51
N PHE A 144 -0.75 2.82 -0.17
CA PHE A 144 -0.70 2.63 -1.61
C PHE A 144 -1.03 1.20 -2.08
N LEU A 145 -1.43 0.33 -1.14
CA LEU A 145 -1.81 -1.06 -1.35
C LEU A 145 -0.68 -1.96 -1.87
N PHE A 146 0.57 -1.64 -1.55
CA PHE A 146 1.71 -2.49 -1.92
C PHE A 146 1.85 -3.68 -1.00
N ASP A 147 1.19 -3.68 0.16
CA ASP A 147 1.22 -4.79 1.08
C ASP A 147 0.68 -6.06 0.42
N ASP A 148 1.49 -7.12 0.46
CA ASP A 148 1.11 -8.49 0.12
C ASP A 148 1.42 -9.37 1.32
N PHE A 149 0.45 -9.42 2.23
CA PHE A 149 0.54 -10.23 3.44
C PHE A 149 0.66 -11.72 3.13
N ALA A 150 0.03 -12.19 2.05
CA ALA A 150 0.07 -13.60 1.65
C ALA A 150 1.48 -14.03 1.25
N ALA A 151 2.18 -13.20 0.44
CA ALA A 151 3.59 -13.39 0.14
C ALA A 151 4.46 -13.28 1.39
N ALA A 152 4.19 -12.29 2.25
CA ALA A 152 4.97 -12.07 3.46
C ALA A 152 4.99 -13.29 4.39
N VAL A 153 3.87 -14.01 4.54
CA VAL A 153 3.78 -15.19 5.42
C VAL A 153 4.07 -16.52 4.72
N GLN A 154 4.48 -16.51 3.46
CA GLN A 154 4.77 -17.73 2.72
C GLN A 154 5.87 -18.53 3.41
N GLY A 155 5.61 -19.83 3.66
CA GLY A 155 6.55 -20.73 4.33
C GLY A 155 6.71 -20.53 5.85
N VAL A 156 5.97 -19.59 6.46
CA VAL A 156 6.01 -19.35 7.91
C VAL A 156 5.07 -20.31 8.65
N PRO A 157 5.56 -21.21 9.53
CA PRO A 157 4.70 -22.13 10.28
C PRO A 157 3.78 -21.38 11.24
N ARG A 158 2.50 -21.77 11.34
CA ARG A 158 1.49 -21.12 12.21
C ARG A 158 1.91 -21.02 13.68
N GLU A 159 2.46 -22.09 14.22
CA GLU A 159 2.89 -22.17 15.63
C GLU A 159 4.26 -21.54 15.92
N ALA A 160 4.99 -21.10 14.89
CA ALA A 160 6.28 -20.45 15.11
C ALA A 160 6.08 -19.07 15.77
N PRO A 161 7.04 -18.60 16.59
CA PRO A 161 7.04 -17.23 17.10
C PRO A 161 7.26 -16.24 15.96
N LYS A 162 6.42 -15.21 15.86
CA LYS A 162 6.45 -14.23 14.77
C LYS A 162 6.15 -12.80 15.20
N VAL A 163 6.92 -11.87 14.63
CA VAL A 163 6.71 -10.43 14.73
C VAL A 163 6.41 -9.88 13.33
N LEU A 164 5.31 -9.15 13.18
CA LEU A 164 4.93 -8.46 11.95
C LEU A 164 5.40 -6.99 12.00
N LEU A 165 6.03 -6.54 10.92
CA LEU A 165 6.35 -5.15 10.64
C LEU A 165 5.42 -4.68 9.53
N ALA A 166 4.63 -3.66 9.80
CA ALA A 166 3.80 -2.97 8.81
C ALA A 166 3.88 -1.47 9.06
N HIS A 167 3.85 -0.64 8.02
CA HIS A 167 3.95 0.80 8.23
C HIS A 167 2.74 1.38 8.99
N SER A 168 1.52 0.96 8.61
CA SER A 168 0.28 1.50 9.17
C SER A 168 -0.58 0.39 9.82
N PRO A 169 -1.30 0.69 10.91
CA PRO A 169 -2.30 -0.23 11.48
C PRO A 169 -3.46 -0.53 10.52
N ASP A 170 -3.61 0.24 9.44
CA ASP A 170 -4.61 0.00 8.39
C ASP A 170 -4.39 -1.33 7.63
N ILE A 171 -3.23 -1.99 7.82
CA ILE A 171 -3.01 -3.38 7.39
C ILE A 171 -4.01 -4.37 8.02
N LEU A 172 -4.64 -3.99 9.14
CA LEU A 172 -5.57 -4.85 9.87
C LEU A 172 -7.03 -4.66 9.39
N ASN A 173 -7.30 -3.66 8.54
CA ASN A 173 -8.64 -3.41 8.02
C ASN A 173 -9.02 -4.45 6.97
N PRO A 174 -10.17 -5.12 7.13
CA PRO A 174 -10.68 -6.01 6.09
C PRO A 174 -10.84 -5.25 4.76
N ARG A 175 -9.97 -5.56 3.80
CA ARG A 175 -10.00 -4.99 2.46
C ARG A 175 -9.99 -6.10 1.42
N ALA A 176 -10.53 -5.81 0.25
CA ALA A 176 -10.36 -6.71 -0.89
C ALA A 176 -8.96 -6.58 -1.49
N ASP A 177 -8.55 -7.60 -2.23
CA ASP A 177 -7.41 -7.48 -3.14
C ASP A 177 -7.90 -6.88 -4.47
N ALA A 178 -7.30 -5.78 -4.92
CA ALA A 178 -7.72 -5.06 -6.11
C ALA A 178 -6.57 -4.25 -6.76
N LEU A 179 -6.59 -4.19 -8.09
CA LEU A 179 -5.76 -3.28 -8.86
C LEU A 179 -6.35 -1.88 -8.76
N VAL A 180 -5.55 -0.87 -8.44
CA VAL A 180 -5.99 0.52 -8.41
C VAL A 180 -5.65 1.17 -9.74
N ILE A 181 -6.54 1.97 -10.31
CA ILE A 181 -6.25 2.81 -11.48
C ILE A 181 -6.76 4.22 -11.20
N ASN A 182 -5.96 5.25 -11.50
CA ASN A 182 -6.37 6.64 -11.38
C ASN A 182 -5.91 7.51 -12.57
N LEU A 183 -6.60 8.63 -12.78
CA LEU A 183 -6.31 9.53 -13.91
C LEU A 183 -5.06 10.38 -13.71
N LEU A 184 -4.68 10.65 -12.47
CA LEU A 184 -3.51 11.45 -12.19
C LEU A 184 -2.24 10.65 -12.50
N GLU A 185 -1.55 10.95 -13.59
CA GLU A 185 -0.13 10.63 -13.72
C GLU A 185 0.67 11.56 -12.78
N ARG A 186 1.87 11.15 -12.35
CA ARG A 186 2.73 11.92 -11.39
C ARG A 186 3.05 13.37 -11.82
N SER A 187 2.68 13.78 -13.04
CA SER A 187 2.73 15.17 -13.52
C SER A 187 1.36 15.86 -13.42
N CYS A 188 1.33 17.04 -12.81
CA CYS A 188 0.15 17.83 -12.50
C CYS A 188 -0.54 18.46 -13.72
N MET A 189 -1.00 17.66 -14.70
CA MET A 189 -1.78 18.15 -15.83
C MET A 189 -3.28 18.09 -15.52
N LYS A 190 -3.80 19.13 -14.85
CA LYS A 190 -5.23 19.28 -14.51
C LYS A 190 -6.15 19.18 -15.73
N ASP A 191 -5.64 19.49 -16.93
CA ASP A 191 -6.41 19.45 -18.17
C ASP A 191 -6.79 18.02 -18.58
N ARG A 192 -5.95 17.02 -18.26
CA ARG A 192 -6.23 15.60 -18.54
C ARG A 192 -7.42 15.04 -17.76
N LEU A 193 -7.78 15.64 -16.63
CA LEU A 193 -8.89 15.14 -15.80
C LEU A 193 -10.26 15.36 -16.44
N ARG A 194 -10.37 16.30 -17.40
CA ARG A 194 -11.65 16.68 -18.02
C ARG A 194 -11.94 15.91 -19.31
N GLU A 195 -10.89 15.46 -19.98
CA GLU A 195 -10.94 14.80 -21.28
C GLU A 195 -10.84 13.28 -21.14
N TRP A 196 -11.32 12.56 -22.14
CA TRP A 196 -11.15 11.10 -22.20
C TRP A 196 -9.67 10.76 -22.42
N GLY A 197 -9.07 10.01 -21.50
CA GLY A 197 -7.69 9.57 -21.59
C GLY A 197 -7.53 8.12 -21.19
N TRP A 198 -6.59 7.42 -21.84
CA TRP A 198 -6.17 6.07 -21.45
C TRP A 198 -5.22 6.14 -20.26
N VAL A 199 -5.47 5.31 -19.26
CA VAL A 199 -4.66 5.20 -18.04
C VAL A 199 -4.47 3.73 -17.66
N ASP A 200 -3.26 3.41 -17.21
CA ASP A 200 -2.80 2.07 -16.81
C ASP A 200 -2.18 2.04 -15.41
N SER A 201 -2.10 3.21 -14.76
CA SER A 201 -1.23 3.42 -13.62
C SER A 201 -1.94 4.10 -12.45
N THR A 202 -1.22 4.16 -11.35
CA THR A 202 -1.52 5.08 -10.26
C THR A 202 -0.32 5.95 -9.98
N TYR A 203 -0.53 7.24 -9.67
CA TYR A 203 0.58 8.15 -9.33
C TYR A 203 1.43 7.67 -8.13
N PHE A 204 1.00 6.66 -7.41
CA PHE A 204 1.65 6.17 -6.22
C PHE A 204 1.97 4.68 -6.24
N SER A 205 1.76 3.94 -7.33
CA SER A 205 2.15 2.53 -7.44
C SER A 205 3.09 2.25 -8.59
N PRO A 206 4.18 1.48 -8.39
CA PRO A 206 4.95 0.89 -9.46
C PRO A 206 4.29 -0.41 -9.98
N GLU A 207 3.12 -0.81 -9.47
CA GLU A 207 2.35 -1.91 -10.07
C GLU A 207 2.00 -1.56 -11.51
N ASN A 208 2.75 -2.14 -12.44
CA ASN A 208 2.30 -2.28 -13.81
C ASN A 208 0.97 -3.04 -13.75
N GLY A 209 -0.09 -2.53 -14.37
CA GLY A 209 -1.41 -3.16 -14.46
C GLY A 209 -1.44 -4.52 -15.19
N ASP A 210 -0.37 -5.32 -15.07
CA ASP A 210 -0.21 -6.66 -15.60
C ASP A 210 -1.05 -7.66 -14.79
N VAL A 211 -1.84 -8.44 -15.51
CA VAL A 211 -2.69 -9.51 -14.96
C VAL A 211 -2.58 -10.77 -15.81
N TYR A 212 -2.65 -11.91 -15.15
CA TYR A 212 -2.70 -13.25 -15.77
C TYR A 212 -3.97 -13.96 -15.28
N PHE A 213 -4.42 -14.97 -16.03
CA PHE A 213 -5.58 -15.80 -15.65
C PHE A 213 -5.18 -17.26 -15.50
N GLN A 214 -5.77 -17.94 -14.50
CA GLN A 214 -5.47 -19.33 -14.19
C GLN A 214 -6.17 -20.32 -15.13
N ALA A 215 -7.31 -19.94 -15.71
CA ALA A 215 -8.07 -20.72 -16.69
C ALA A 215 -8.39 -19.95 -17.99
N ASP A 216 -8.53 -20.70 -19.09
CA ASP A 216 -9.07 -20.20 -20.35
C ASP A 216 -10.59 -19.98 -20.24
N GLY A 217 -11.11 -19.05 -21.04
CA GLY A 217 -12.54 -18.87 -21.23
C GLY A 217 -13.09 -17.59 -20.61
N LEU A 218 -14.36 -17.64 -20.23
CA LEU A 218 -15.10 -16.46 -19.74
C LEU A 218 -14.64 -16.08 -18.34
N GLN A 219 -14.24 -14.83 -18.19
CA GLN A 219 -13.82 -14.18 -16.96
C GLN A 219 -14.74 -13.01 -16.66
N THR A 220 -14.79 -12.58 -15.40
CA THR A 220 -15.51 -11.40 -14.94
C THR A 220 -14.52 -10.35 -14.46
N ILE A 221 -14.71 -9.10 -14.87
CA ILE A 221 -14.10 -7.93 -14.24
C ILE A 221 -15.15 -7.24 -13.37
N ARG A 222 -14.79 -6.90 -12.14
CA ARG A 222 -15.55 -6.03 -11.24
C ARG A 222 -14.83 -4.70 -11.13
N VAL A 223 -15.56 -3.61 -11.29
CA VAL A 223 -15.05 -2.25 -11.08
C VAL A 223 -15.82 -1.60 -9.95
N GLN A 224 -15.10 -1.21 -8.91
CA GLN A 224 -15.59 -0.47 -7.75
C GLN A 224 -15.08 0.97 -7.81
N SER A 225 -15.93 1.94 -7.45
CA SER A 225 -15.47 3.33 -7.26
C SER A 225 -14.52 3.43 -6.06
N ARG A 226 -13.34 4.03 -6.25
CA ARG A 226 -12.47 4.43 -5.13
C ARG A 226 -12.93 5.79 -4.58
N GLN A 227 -13.25 6.72 -5.49
CA GLN A 227 -14.08 7.88 -5.18
C GLN A 227 -15.23 7.96 -6.18
N ASP A 228 -16.36 8.54 -5.77
CA ASP A 228 -17.49 8.75 -6.67
C ASP A 228 -17.30 9.92 -7.64
N GLY A 229 -17.96 9.86 -8.79
CA GLY A 229 -17.86 10.86 -9.86
C GLY A 229 -16.87 10.50 -10.98
N VAL A 230 -16.59 9.22 -11.18
CA VAL A 230 -15.70 8.74 -12.23
C VAL A 230 -16.49 8.34 -13.47
N PHE A 231 -15.96 8.67 -14.64
CA PHE A 231 -16.52 8.26 -15.93
C PHE A 231 -15.58 7.27 -16.61
N LEU A 232 -16.15 6.19 -17.15
CA LEU A 232 -15.41 5.15 -17.87
C LEU A 232 -16.16 4.78 -19.15
N ASP A 233 -15.47 4.65 -20.29
CA ASP A 233 -16.11 4.19 -21.53
C ASP A 233 -15.59 2.84 -22.04
N THR A 234 -14.33 2.49 -21.73
CA THR A 234 -13.68 1.32 -22.32
C THR A 234 -12.59 0.80 -21.39
N ILE A 235 -12.53 -0.52 -21.22
CA ILE A 235 -11.41 -1.23 -20.59
C ILE A 235 -10.73 -2.08 -21.66
N LEU A 236 -9.40 -2.08 -21.68
CA LEU A 236 -8.56 -2.83 -22.58
C LEU A 236 -7.67 -3.78 -21.78
N LEU A 237 -7.58 -5.04 -22.19
CA LEU A 237 -6.55 -5.95 -21.71
C LEU A 237 -5.64 -6.29 -22.90
N SER A 238 -4.44 -5.72 -22.89
CA SER A 238 -3.48 -5.75 -23.99
C SER A 238 -2.38 -6.79 -23.77
N PRO A 239 -2.24 -7.77 -24.68
CA PRO A 239 -1.06 -8.64 -24.69
C PRO A 239 0.10 -8.08 -25.54
N TYR A 240 0.01 -6.82 -25.99
CA TYR A 240 0.91 -6.23 -26.99
C TYR A 240 1.72 -5.05 -26.44
N GLU A 241 3.03 -5.23 -26.35
CA GLU A 241 3.95 -4.18 -25.88
C GLU A 241 3.92 -2.93 -26.77
N GLU A 242 3.66 -3.07 -28.07
CA GLU A 242 3.57 -1.94 -29.00
C GLU A 242 2.32 -1.07 -28.76
N ILE A 243 1.20 -1.68 -28.37
CA ILE A 243 0.00 -0.94 -27.95
C ILE A 243 0.31 -0.21 -26.65
N ASP A 244 0.90 -0.91 -25.69
CA ASP A 244 1.21 -0.33 -24.38
C ASP A 244 2.20 0.84 -24.51
N ALA A 245 3.25 0.69 -25.33
CA ALA A 245 4.22 1.74 -25.61
C ALA A 245 3.58 2.94 -26.33
N GLY A 246 2.70 2.68 -27.30
CA GLY A 246 1.95 3.72 -28.01
C GLY A 246 1.05 4.52 -27.07
N LEU A 247 0.30 3.83 -26.20
CA LEU A 247 -0.54 4.44 -25.19
C LEU A 247 0.29 5.26 -24.18
N LYS A 248 1.41 4.72 -23.68
CA LYS A 248 2.35 5.46 -22.80
C LYS A 248 2.94 6.70 -23.45
N ALA A 249 3.16 6.68 -24.77
CA ALA A 249 3.65 7.81 -25.53
C ALA A 249 2.58 8.88 -25.81
N GLY A 250 1.32 8.67 -25.41
CA GLY A 250 0.21 9.57 -25.71
C GLY A 250 -0.38 9.39 -27.12
N ASN A 251 0.01 8.34 -27.84
CA ASN A 251 -0.39 8.09 -29.23
C ASN A 251 -1.74 7.38 -29.31
N PHE A 252 -2.80 8.04 -28.85
CA PHE A 252 -4.12 7.43 -28.70
C PHE A 252 -4.98 7.44 -29.98
N GLU A 253 -4.75 8.38 -30.90
CA GLU A 253 -5.66 8.59 -32.05
C GLU A 253 -5.78 7.38 -32.96
N HIS A 254 -4.64 6.71 -33.24
CA HIS A 254 -4.63 5.54 -34.10
C HIS A 254 -5.44 4.39 -33.48
N LEU A 255 -5.17 4.04 -32.22
CA LEU A 255 -5.89 3.00 -31.51
C LEU A 255 -7.38 3.34 -31.34
N ASN A 256 -7.70 4.58 -30.99
CA ASN A 256 -9.08 5.06 -30.88
C ASN A 256 -9.83 4.93 -32.22
N GLY A 257 -9.18 5.24 -33.33
CA GLY A 257 -9.73 5.06 -34.67
C GLY A 257 -10.04 3.60 -35.00
N LEU A 258 -9.11 2.69 -34.69
CA LEU A 258 -9.29 1.25 -34.89
C LEU A 258 -10.42 0.68 -33.99
N LEU A 259 -10.48 1.12 -32.73
CA LEU A 259 -11.53 0.75 -31.76
C LEU A 259 -12.91 1.21 -32.25
N ALA A 260 -13.03 2.49 -32.63
CA ALA A 260 -14.29 3.09 -33.05
C ALA A 260 -14.87 2.41 -34.31
N ARG A 261 -14.01 1.94 -35.23
CA ARG A 261 -14.41 1.22 -36.44
C ARG A 261 -14.68 -0.27 -36.23
N ARG A 262 -14.42 -0.80 -35.03
CA ARG A 262 -14.49 -2.24 -34.71
C ARG A 262 -13.56 -3.11 -35.57
N GLU A 263 -12.46 -2.53 -36.05
CA GLU A 263 -11.50 -3.17 -36.96
C GLU A 263 -10.36 -3.90 -36.22
N ILE A 264 -10.40 -3.95 -34.87
CA ILE A 264 -9.28 -4.43 -34.05
C ILE A 264 -9.07 -5.94 -34.08
N SER A 265 -10.15 -6.72 -34.22
CA SER A 265 -10.07 -8.19 -34.13
C SER A 265 -9.22 -8.83 -35.23
N THR A 266 -9.02 -8.15 -36.36
CA THR A 266 -8.19 -8.62 -37.47
C THR A 266 -6.72 -8.21 -37.34
N GLY A 267 -6.43 -7.05 -36.74
CA GLY A 267 -5.06 -6.55 -36.56
C GLY A 267 -4.36 -7.03 -35.29
N TYR A 268 -5.13 -7.26 -34.21
CA TYR A 268 -4.61 -7.55 -32.87
C TYR A 268 -5.34 -8.74 -32.22
N PRO A 269 -5.14 -9.97 -32.72
CA PRO A 269 -5.81 -11.16 -32.20
C PRO A 269 -5.44 -11.43 -30.73
N GLY A 270 -6.41 -11.29 -29.83
CA GLY A 270 -6.22 -11.48 -28.39
C GLY A 270 -6.19 -10.18 -27.59
N LEU A 271 -6.26 -9.03 -28.26
CA LEU A 271 -6.61 -7.77 -27.60
C LEU A 271 -8.07 -7.84 -27.14
N ILE A 272 -8.29 -7.66 -25.83
CA ILE A 272 -9.62 -7.73 -25.23
C ILE A 272 -10.14 -6.31 -25.06
N VAL A 273 -11.32 -6.04 -25.62
CA VAL A 273 -12.00 -4.74 -25.53
C VAL A 273 -13.31 -4.94 -24.78
N ILE A 274 -13.48 -4.23 -23.68
CA ILE A 274 -14.68 -4.25 -22.84
C ILE A 274 -15.32 -2.85 -22.87
N PRO A 275 -16.25 -2.59 -23.80
CA PRO A 275 -16.86 -1.27 -23.94
C PRO A 275 -18.05 -1.09 -22.99
N ALA A 276 -18.25 0.12 -22.47
CA ALA A 276 -19.41 0.49 -21.65
C ALA A 276 -20.76 0.19 -22.34
N SER A 277 -20.80 0.20 -23.67
CA SER A 277 -21.97 -0.16 -24.47
C SER A 277 -22.40 -1.63 -24.30
N ALA A 278 -21.49 -2.53 -23.90
CA ALA A 278 -21.81 -3.93 -23.64
C ALA A 278 -22.38 -4.18 -22.23
N ALA A 279 -22.34 -3.19 -21.35
CA ALA A 279 -22.84 -3.33 -19.98
C ALA A 279 -24.35 -3.55 -19.96
N GLN A 280 -24.79 -4.55 -19.18
CA GLN A 280 -26.20 -4.91 -19.01
C GLN A 280 -26.72 -4.37 -17.67
N PRO A 281 -27.97 -3.88 -17.58
CA PRO A 281 -28.52 -3.28 -16.36
C PRO A 281 -28.43 -4.16 -15.11
N GLU A 282 -28.58 -5.48 -15.25
CA GLU A 282 -28.51 -6.45 -14.16
C GLU A 282 -27.10 -6.58 -13.53
N ASN A 283 -26.07 -6.11 -14.23
CA ASN A 283 -24.69 -6.14 -13.76
C ASN A 283 -24.21 -4.76 -13.26
N LEU A 284 -25.11 -3.79 -13.16
CA LEU A 284 -24.83 -2.45 -12.61
C LEU A 284 -25.43 -2.37 -11.20
N PHE A 285 -24.58 -2.19 -10.19
CA PHE A 285 -24.99 -2.22 -8.79
C PHE A 285 -24.81 -0.86 -8.14
N GLY A 286 -25.72 -0.55 -7.21
CA GLY A 286 -25.73 0.72 -6.51
C GLY A 286 -26.07 1.87 -7.46
N LYS A 287 -25.18 2.86 -7.55
CA LYS A 287 -25.38 4.04 -8.41
C LYS A 287 -24.91 3.87 -9.86
N TRP A 288 -24.16 2.81 -10.16
CA TRP A 288 -23.59 2.64 -11.49
C TRP A 288 -24.70 2.56 -12.54
N LYS A 289 -24.52 3.32 -13.61
CA LYS A 289 -25.47 3.39 -14.72
C LYS A 289 -24.75 3.56 -16.04
N ARG A 290 -25.41 3.15 -17.11
CA ARG A 290 -24.95 3.32 -18.49
C ARG A 290 -25.69 4.49 -19.12
N GLU A 291 -24.94 5.50 -19.54
CA GLU A 291 -25.48 6.76 -20.08
C GLU A 291 -24.91 7.03 -21.49
N PRO A 292 -25.72 7.57 -22.43
CA PRO A 292 -25.20 8.02 -23.71
C PRO A 292 -24.15 9.14 -23.55
N ASP A 293 -23.06 9.05 -24.30
CA ASP A 293 -22.01 10.07 -24.32
C ASP A 293 -21.37 10.14 -25.73
N PRO A 294 -21.55 11.24 -26.48
CA PRO A 294 -20.95 11.40 -27.81
C PRO A 294 -19.42 11.40 -27.81
N GLY A 295 -18.78 11.71 -26.68
CA GLY A 295 -17.32 11.67 -26.55
C GLY A 295 -16.77 10.26 -26.25
N ALA A 296 -17.63 9.29 -25.94
CA ALA A 296 -17.22 7.92 -25.66
C ALA A 296 -16.98 7.12 -26.95
N LEU A 297 -15.99 6.23 -26.95
CA LEU A 297 -15.61 5.43 -28.15
C LEU A 297 -16.77 4.64 -28.75
N PHE A 298 -17.65 4.14 -27.90
CA PHE A 298 -18.79 3.31 -28.29
C PHE A 298 -20.13 3.97 -27.95
N GLY A 299 -20.17 5.31 -27.82
CA GLY A 299 -21.38 6.12 -27.64
C GLY A 299 -22.02 6.04 -26.25
N PHE A 300 -21.46 5.27 -25.33
CA PHE A 300 -21.93 5.11 -23.96
C PHE A 300 -20.78 5.22 -22.98
N ARG A 301 -21.07 5.72 -21.79
CA ARG A 301 -20.20 5.66 -20.61
C ARG A 301 -20.89 4.93 -19.46
N LEU A 302 -20.08 4.44 -18.54
CA LEU A 302 -20.50 4.04 -17.21
C LEU A 302 -20.11 5.13 -16.21
N ASP A 303 -21.05 5.47 -15.32
CA ASP A 303 -20.84 6.47 -14.28
C ASP A 303 -21.65 6.19 -13.00
N ASP A 304 -21.24 6.79 -11.88
CA ASP A 304 -21.85 6.64 -10.56
C ASP A 304 -22.36 7.98 -9.98
N LEU A 305 -22.77 8.90 -10.87
CA LEU A 305 -23.22 10.24 -10.51
C LEU A 305 -24.60 10.27 -9.82
N PRO A 306 -24.85 11.32 -8.99
CA PRO A 306 -23.93 12.40 -8.60
C PRO A 306 -22.97 11.97 -7.46
N PRO A 307 -21.78 12.60 -7.35
CA PRO A 307 -20.83 12.26 -6.29
C PRO A 307 -21.39 12.67 -4.93
N GLN A 308 -21.35 11.76 -3.97
CA GLN A 308 -21.65 11.98 -2.57
C GLN A 308 -20.39 12.34 -1.76
N LYS A 309 -19.24 12.52 -2.42
CA LYS A 309 -17.93 12.75 -1.78
C LYS A 309 -17.53 11.59 -0.87
N LYS A 310 -17.93 10.37 -1.23
CA LYS A 310 -17.50 9.16 -0.52
C LYS A 310 -16.13 8.75 -1.06
N TRP A 311 -15.18 8.56 -0.14
CA TRP A 311 -13.84 8.11 -0.45
C TRP A 311 -13.55 6.80 0.26
N HIS A 312 -13.23 5.77 -0.53
CA HIS A 312 -12.77 4.48 -0.04
C HIS A 312 -11.25 4.40 -0.21
N PHE A 313 -10.51 4.67 0.86
CA PHE A 313 -9.04 4.55 0.86
C PHE A 313 -8.55 3.14 0.54
N GLN A 314 -9.36 2.13 0.82
CA GLN A 314 -9.09 0.73 0.51
C GLN A 314 -10.29 0.11 -0.24
N PRO A 315 -10.06 -0.87 -1.13
CA PRO A 315 -11.12 -1.61 -1.81
C PRO A 315 -11.96 -2.42 -0.81
N LEU A 316 -13.28 -2.46 -1.02
CA LEU A 316 -14.19 -3.11 -0.09
C LEU A 316 -14.37 -4.58 -0.48
N THR A 317 -14.40 -5.49 0.50
CA THR A 317 -14.69 -6.91 0.23
C THR A 317 -16.14 -7.11 -0.25
N ASN A 318 -17.07 -6.30 0.27
CA ASN A 318 -18.49 -6.30 -0.10
C ASN A 318 -18.94 -4.88 -0.49
N PRO A 319 -18.55 -4.40 -1.70
CA PRO A 319 -18.94 -3.07 -2.15
C PRO A 319 -20.44 -3.01 -2.45
N ARG A 320 -21.05 -1.84 -2.22
CA ARG A 320 -22.45 -1.57 -2.63
C ARG A 320 -22.55 -0.97 -4.03
N ASP A 321 -21.53 -0.20 -4.42
CA ASP A 321 -21.46 0.53 -5.68
C ASP A 321 -20.33 -0.06 -6.53
N PHE A 322 -20.70 -0.90 -7.50
CA PHE A 322 -19.78 -1.51 -8.45
C PHE A 322 -20.54 -1.92 -9.72
N PHE A 323 -19.80 -2.28 -10.76
CA PHE A 323 -20.38 -3.00 -11.90
C PHE A 323 -19.52 -4.21 -12.26
N GLU A 324 -20.13 -5.17 -12.95
CA GLU A 324 -19.45 -6.35 -13.48
C GLU A 324 -19.63 -6.48 -14.99
N MET A 325 -18.57 -6.93 -15.67
CA MET A 325 -18.62 -7.25 -17.10
C MET A 325 -17.85 -8.53 -17.35
N THR A 326 -18.26 -9.27 -18.37
CA THR A 326 -17.60 -10.53 -18.74
C THR A 326 -16.78 -10.38 -20.01
N PHE A 327 -15.66 -11.08 -20.08
CA PHE A 327 -14.76 -11.09 -21.24
C PHE A 327 -14.08 -12.46 -21.37
N ALA A 328 -13.58 -12.80 -22.55
CA ALA A 328 -12.84 -14.05 -22.74
C ALA A 328 -11.34 -13.80 -22.62
N ALA A 329 -10.64 -14.59 -21.79
CA ALA A 329 -9.19 -14.52 -21.62
C ALA A 329 -8.54 -15.90 -21.83
N ARG A 330 -7.24 -15.88 -22.12
CA ARG A 330 -6.42 -17.10 -22.24
C ARG A 330 -5.55 -17.28 -21.00
N LYS A 331 -5.39 -18.53 -20.59
CA LYS A 331 -4.56 -18.92 -19.45
C LYS A 331 -3.10 -18.52 -19.68
N GLY A 332 -2.49 -17.92 -18.66
CA GLY A 332 -1.05 -17.63 -18.62
C GLY A 332 -0.56 -16.56 -19.61
N VAL A 333 -1.44 -15.89 -20.35
CA VAL A 333 -1.09 -14.73 -21.17
C VAL A 333 -0.95 -13.51 -20.26
N LYS A 334 0.14 -12.75 -20.42
CA LYS A 334 0.32 -11.45 -19.79
C LYS A 334 -0.62 -10.45 -20.46
N TYR A 335 -1.52 -9.84 -19.70
CA TYR A 335 -2.36 -8.74 -20.15
C TYR A 335 -2.04 -7.48 -19.36
N HIS A 336 -1.74 -6.37 -20.04
CA HIS A 336 -1.68 -5.05 -19.43
C HIS A 336 -3.06 -4.40 -19.47
N VAL A 337 -3.57 -3.97 -18.31
CA VAL A 337 -4.89 -3.37 -18.17
C VAL A 337 -4.80 -1.87 -18.43
N TRP A 338 -5.59 -1.38 -19.39
CA TRP A 338 -5.84 0.03 -19.61
C TRP A 338 -7.31 0.36 -19.41
N ILE A 339 -7.59 1.57 -18.94
CA ILE A 339 -8.94 2.10 -18.87
C ILE A 339 -8.96 3.47 -19.49
N ARG A 340 -9.97 3.73 -20.31
CA ARG A 340 -10.27 5.07 -20.80
C ARG A 340 -11.28 5.74 -19.87
N MET A 341 -10.81 6.77 -19.17
CA MET A 341 -11.52 7.43 -18.09
C MET A 341 -11.55 8.96 -18.26
N ARG A 342 -12.42 9.62 -17.51
CA ARG A 342 -12.37 11.06 -17.21
C ARG A 342 -13.05 11.35 -15.87
N ALA A 343 -12.71 12.47 -15.22
CA ALA A 343 -13.23 12.81 -13.89
C ALA A 343 -14.36 13.84 -13.96
N PHE A 344 -15.40 13.66 -13.14
CA PHE A 344 -16.44 14.67 -13.00
C PHE A 344 -15.86 16.00 -12.50
N HIS A 345 -16.14 17.08 -13.23
CA HIS A 345 -15.58 18.44 -13.06
C HIS A 345 -14.04 18.53 -13.14
N GLY A 346 -13.35 17.50 -13.65
CA GLY A 346 -11.88 17.46 -13.66
C GLY A 346 -11.27 17.48 -12.26
N SER A 347 -11.94 16.84 -11.30
CA SER A 347 -11.52 16.78 -9.90
C SER A 347 -10.65 15.56 -9.63
N ILE A 348 -9.50 15.76 -9.00
CA ILE A 348 -8.64 14.68 -8.47
C ILE A 348 -9.31 13.84 -7.37
N MET A 349 -10.46 14.32 -6.87
CA MET A 349 -11.25 13.59 -5.88
C MET A 349 -12.22 12.61 -6.52
N ASN A 350 -12.28 12.51 -7.85
CA ASN A 350 -13.28 11.73 -8.60
C ASN A 350 -12.61 10.92 -9.73
N ASP A 351 -11.39 10.45 -9.50
CA ASP A 351 -10.46 10.11 -10.59
C ASP A 351 -9.97 8.68 -10.55
N SER A 352 -10.47 7.86 -9.62
CA SER A 352 -9.90 6.54 -9.35
C SER A 352 -10.94 5.44 -9.12
N VAL A 353 -10.55 4.22 -9.50
CA VAL A 353 -11.34 2.99 -9.39
C VAL A 353 -10.47 1.83 -8.89
N TYR A 354 -11.14 0.82 -8.36
CA TYR A 354 -10.57 -0.49 -8.01
C TYR A 354 -11.08 -1.55 -8.98
N LEU A 355 -10.17 -2.38 -9.46
CA LEU A 355 -10.42 -3.45 -10.42
C LEU A 355 -10.16 -4.79 -9.76
N GLN A 356 -11.07 -5.72 -9.96
CA GLN A 356 -10.95 -7.10 -9.54
C GLN A 356 -11.39 -8.03 -10.66
N PHE A 357 -10.93 -9.26 -10.62
CA PHE A 357 -11.20 -10.26 -11.64
C PHE A 357 -11.64 -11.59 -11.00
N SER A 358 -12.40 -12.41 -11.73
CA SER A 358 -12.83 -13.73 -11.23
C SER A 358 -11.67 -14.67 -10.89
N ASP A 359 -10.61 -14.67 -11.72
CA ASP A 359 -9.58 -15.71 -11.69
C ASP A 359 -8.15 -15.18 -11.88
N ALA A 360 -7.92 -13.92 -11.53
CA ALA A 360 -6.62 -13.29 -11.72
C ALA A 360 -5.51 -13.89 -10.84
N VAL A 361 -4.32 -13.99 -11.42
CA VAL A 361 -3.07 -14.42 -10.77
C VAL A 361 -1.92 -13.51 -11.21
N ASP A 362 -0.82 -13.53 -10.46
CA ASP A 362 0.44 -12.93 -10.87
C ASP A 362 1.25 -13.86 -11.80
N GLU A 363 2.44 -13.40 -12.22
CA GLU A 363 3.36 -14.15 -13.08
C GLU A 363 3.76 -15.53 -12.52
N LYS A 364 3.66 -15.72 -11.19
CA LYS A 364 4.01 -16.95 -10.47
C LYS A 364 2.79 -17.84 -10.22
N GLY A 365 1.62 -17.46 -10.73
CA GLY A 365 0.36 -18.19 -10.53
C GLY A 365 -0.23 -18.00 -9.12
N ARG A 366 0.25 -17.02 -8.35
CA ARG A 366 -0.34 -16.68 -7.05
C ARG A 366 -1.58 -15.84 -7.32
N GLU A 367 -2.68 -16.15 -6.67
CA GLU A 367 -3.91 -15.35 -6.75
C GLU A 367 -3.59 -13.87 -6.54
N ARG A 368 -4.23 -12.99 -7.32
CA ARG A 368 -4.11 -11.54 -7.21
C ARG A 368 -5.35 -10.86 -7.76
N TYR A 369 -5.76 -9.74 -7.19
CA TYR A 369 -6.90 -8.92 -7.63
C TYR A 369 -8.20 -9.72 -7.79
N ARG A 370 -8.41 -10.78 -6.99
CA ARG A 370 -9.57 -11.66 -7.18
C ARG A 370 -10.84 -11.09 -6.54
N ILE A 371 -11.95 -11.24 -7.24
CA ILE A 371 -13.28 -10.96 -6.71
C ILE A 371 -13.51 -11.81 -5.45
N ASN A 372 -14.01 -11.17 -4.39
CA ASN A 372 -14.26 -11.77 -3.07
C ASN A 372 -13.02 -12.32 -2.34
N ARG A 373 -11.81 -12.05 -2.85
CA ARG A 373 -10.58 -12.36 -2.13
C ARG A 373 -10.28 -11.25 -1.13
N PRO A 374 -10.20 -11.55 0.18
CA PRO A 374 -9.67 -10.58 1.12
C PRO A 374 -8.16 -10.45 0.91
N ALA A 375 -7.62 -9.22 0.97
CA ALA A 375 -6.18 -8.97 0.85
C ALA A 375 -5.38 -9.66 1.98
N HIS A 376 -6.03 -9.83 3.14
CA HIS A 376 -5.50 -10.58 4.27
C HIS A 376 -6.65 -11.21 5.06
N SER A 377 -6.43 -12.38 5.66
CA SER A 377 -7.40 -12.99 6.58
C SER A 377 -7.14 -12.50 8.00
N LYS A 378 -8.20 -12.02 8.67
CA LYS A 378 -8.16 -11.62 10.08
C LYS A 378 -7.57 -12.73 10.96
N ASP A 379 -7.88 -13.99 10.65
CA ASP A 379 -7.38 -15.16 11.35
C ASP A 379 -5.85 -15.30 11.24
N ARG A 380 -5.27 -15.18 10.03
CA ARG A 380 -3.80 -15.25 9.90
C ARG A 380 -3.08 -14.05 10.49
N MET A 381 -3.73 -12.90 10.54
CA MET A 381 -3.19 -11.74 11.24
C MET A 381 -3.21 -11.95 12.76
N GLY A 382 -4.24 -12.63 13.27
CA GLY A 382 -4.33 -13.08 14.66
C GLY A 382 -3.31 -14.15 15.05
N ASP A 383 -2.71 -14.86 14.08
CA ASP A 383 -1.63 -15.83 14.34
C ASP A 383 -0.30 -15.16 14.76
N MET A 384 -0.16 -13.84 14.61
CA MET A 384 1.03 -13.06 14.99
C MET A 384 1.15 -12.91 16.51
N ASP A 385 2.36 -12.93 17.07
CA ASP A 385 2.55 -12.68 18.51
C ASP A 385 2.64 -11.19 18.82
N LEU A 386 3.30 -10.44 17.94
CA LEU A 386 3.52 -9.00 18.04
C LEU A 386 3.42 -8.37 16.65
N ILE A 387 2.65 -7.30 16.54
CA ILE A 387 2.47 -6.48 15.34
C ILE A 387 2.99 -5.09 15.67
N LEU A 388 3.96 -4.61 14.92
CA LEU A 388 4.57 -3.29 15.09
C LEU A 388 4.16 -2.40 13.92
N THR A 389 3.60 -1.23 14.22
CA THR A 389 3.16 -0.24 13.23
C THR A 389 3.48 1.21 13.64
N GLY A 390 3.28 2.14 12.72
CA GLY A 390 3.38 3.60 12.95
C GLY A 390 2.33 4.35 12.14
N HIS A 391 2.75 5.29 11.29
CA HIS A 391 1.95 6.09 10.35
C HIS A 391 1.04 7.15 10.99
N THR A 392 0.49 6.87 12.17
CA THR A 392 -0.48 7.76 12.83
C THR A 392 0.16 9.01 13.45
N HIS A 393 1.48 8.98 13.71
CA HIS A 393 2.23 9.94 14.52
C HIS A 393 1.64 10.22 15.92
N GLY A 394 0.76 9.34 16.42
CA GLY A 394 -0.07 9.62 17.59
C GLY A 394 -1.01 10.84 17.44
N GLY A 395 -1.24 11.26 16.19
CA GLY A 395 -1.97 12.45 15.76
C GLY A 395 -1.14 13.74 15.71
N GLN A 396 0.14 13.71 16.11
CA GLN A 396 1.14 14.80 16.13
C GLN A 396 0.77 16.09 16.90
N ILE A 397 -0.44 16.60 16.76
CA ILE A 397 -1.03 17.76 17.43
C ILE A 397 -2.29 17.29 18.17
N ARG A 398 -2.18 17.22 19.51
CA ARG A 398 -3.29 16.82 20.39
C ARG A 398 -3.76 17.99 21.23
N ILE A 399 -5.04 18.31 21.13
CA ILE A 399 -5.67 19.32 21.99
C ILE A 399 -6.07 18.65 23.32
N PRO A 400 -5.73 19.24 24.47
CA PRO A 400 -6.16 18.71 25.78
C PRO A 400 -7.67 18.48 25.82
N PHE A 401 -8.09 17.33 26.35
CA PHE A 401 -9.49 16.89 26.46
C PHE A 401 -10.24 16.58 25.15
N TYR A 402 -9.76 17.07 24.00
CA TYR A 402 -10.36 16.80 22.68
C TYR A 402 -9.61 15.71 21.89
N GLY A 403 -8.32 15.50 22.16
CA GLY A 403 -7.52 14.50 21.46
C GLY A 403 -6.87 15.05 20.18
N PRO A 404 -6.48 14.17 19.24
CA PRO A 404 -5.77 14.55 18.02
C PRO A 404 -6.67 15.24 17.00
N LEU A 405 -6.16 16.29 16.34
CA LEU A 405 -6.92 17.02 15.31
C LEU A 405 -7.09 16.24 14.00
N ALA A 406 -6.14 15.34 13.71
CA ALA A 406 -6.18 14.49 12.54
C ALA A 406 -5.47 13.19 12.86
N THR A 407 -6.05 12.07 12.43
CA THR A 407 -5.48 10.74 12.61
C THR A 407 -5.53 10.09 11.24
N MET A 408 -4.37 9.95 10.61
CA MET A 408 -4.23 9.40 9.26
C MET A 408 -4.39 7.87 9.32
N THR A 409 -5.53 7.38 9.79
CA THR A 409 -5.82 5.95 9.91
C THR A 409 -7.32 5.70 9.80
N THR A 410 -7.68 4.56 9.21
CA THR A 410 -9.07 4.18 8.98
C THR A 410 -9.56 3.09 9.92
N ILE A 411 -8.69 2.47 10.72
CA ILE A 411 -9.07 1.42 11.70
C ILE A 411 -9.70 1.96 12.99
N GLY A 412 -9.78 3.29 13.12
CA GLY A 412 -10.46 3.99 14.20
C GLY A 412 -9.54 4.54 15.29
N GLU A 413 -10.05 5.52 16.04
CA GLU A 413 -9.28 6.34 16.98
C GLU A 413 -8.63 5.55 18.14
N LYS A 414 -9.13 4.34 18.41
CA LYS A 414 -8.54 3.46 19.43
C LYS A 414 -7.09 3.13 19.11
N TYR A 415 -6.74 2.96 17.83
CA TYR A 415 -5.43 2.48 17.38
C TYR A 415 -4.49 3.61 16.95
N ILE A 416 -4.62 4.79 17.56
CA ILE A 416 -3.76 5.94 17.24
C ILE A 416 -2.36 5.77 17.81
N SER A 417 -2.19 5.13 18.97
CA SER A 417 -0.86 4.93 19.57
C SER A 417 -0.89 3.95 20.72
N GLY A 418 0.27 3.37 21.06
CA GLY A 418 0.47 2.53 22.24
C GLY A 418 0.20 1.05 21.99
N LEU A 419 0.15 0.28 23.09
CA LEU A 419 -0.05 -1.16 23.08
C LEU A 419 -1.55 -1.50 23.15
N HIS A 420 -1.97 -2.41 22.28
CA HIS A 420 -3.33 -2.90 22.13
C HIS A 420 -3.35 -4.42 21.98
N GLN A 421 -4.53 -5.01 22.15
CA GLN A 421 -4.79 -6.41 21.78
C GLN A 421 -5.58 -6.45 20.47
N TRP A 422 -5.17 -7.34 19.57
CA TRP A 422 -5.86 -7.63 18.32
C TRP A 422 -6.01 -9.14 18.14
N GLY A 423 -7.16 -9.68 18.51
CA GLY A 423 -7.29 -11.14 18.68
C GLY A 423 -6.32 -11.62 19.76
N ASP A 424 -5.48 -12.60 19.42
CA ASP A 424 -4.41 -13.12 20.29
C ASP A 424 -3.07 -12.36 20.14
N ALA A 425 -3.00 -11.42 19.18
CA ALA A 425 -1.79 -10.66 18.88
C ALA A 425 -1.66 -9.41 19.74
N ASN A 426 -0.43 -9.06 20.10
CA ASN A 426 -0.11 -7.75 20.68
C ASN A 426 0.13 -6.76 19.54
N LEU A 427 -0.67 -5.69 19.45
CA LEU A 427 -0.47 -4.63 18.47
C LEU A 427 0.19 -3.43 19.15
N TYR A 428 1.28 -2.94 18.58
CA TYR A 428 1.91 -1.70 19.02
C TYR A 428 1.91 -0.66 17.91
N VAL A 429 1.26 0.48 18.17
CA VAL A 429 1.23 1.63 17.24
C VAL A 429 2.17 2.71 17.77
N SER A 430 3.30 2.90 17.08
CA SER A 430 4.29 3.92 17.41
C SER A 430 3.78 5.31 17.10
N ARG A 431 4.22 6.28 17.92
CA ARG A 431 3.96 7.71 17.69
C ARG A 431 4.98 8.35 16.75
N GLY A 432 5.96 7.58 16.30
CA GLY A 432 7.01 7.99 15.38
C GLY A 432 8.10 8.85 16.02
N VAL A 433 9.25 8.95 15.34
CA VAL A 433 10.40 9.76 15.80
C VAL A 433 10.41 11.14 15.13
N GLY A 434 10.09 11.21 13.85
CA GLY A 434 10.12 12.41 13.02
C GLY A 434 8.84 13.22 13.06
N THR A 435 8.58 14.05 12.04
CA THR A 435 7.34 14.82 11.89
C THR A 435 6.93 14.87 10.43
N SER A 436 5.63 14.70 10.17
CA SER A 436 5.05 14.75 8.83
C SER A 436 4.18 15.99 8.65
N ILE A 437 4.11 16.53 7.41
CA ILE A 437 3.35 17.71 6.98
C ILE A 437 3.78 19.02 7.69
N LEU A 438 3.59 19.11 9.00
CA LEU A 438 4.01 20.23 9.84
C LEU A 438 5.16 19.81 10.77
N PRO A 439 6.23 20.62 10.91
CA PRO A 439 7.39 20.28 11.75
C PRO A 439 7.12 20.56 13.25
N ILE A 440 5.95 20.18 13.76
CA ILE A 440 5.45 20.53 15.09
C ILE A 440 4.84 19.31 15.74
N ARG A 441 5.22 19.03 17.00
CA ARG A 441 4.57 18.06 17.89
C ARG A 441 4.04 18.76 19.13
N PHE A 442 2.75 18.60 19.42
CA PHE A 442 2.05 19.22 20.54
C PHE A 442 1.29 18.14 21.34
N PHE A 443 1.62 17.98 22.63
CA PHE A 443 1.17 16.87 23.48
C PHE A 443 1.37 15.45 22.90
N CYS A 444 2.33 15.28 21.98
CA CYS A 444 2.67 13.99 21.38
C CYS A 444 4.20 13.87 21.16
N PRO A 445 4.99 13.59 22.21
CA PRO A 445 6.45 13.53 22.11
C PRO A 445 6.94 12.47 21.13
N PRO A 446 7.99 12.69 20.33
CA PRO A 446 8.52 11.60 19.51
C PRO A 446 8.98 10.41 20.38
N GLU A 447 9.04 9.20 19.80
CA GLU A 447 9.19 7.97 20.57
C GLU A 447 10.11 6.92 19.94
N ILE A 448 10.88 6.25 20.80
CA ILE A 448 11.51 4.96 20.56
C ILE A 448 10.86 3.95 21.50
N ALA A 449 10.31 2.85 20.97
CA ALA A 449 9.79 1.76 21.79
C ALA A 449 10.84 0.66 21.94
N VAL A 450 11.02 0.14 23.16
CA VAL A 450 11.97 -0.92 23.47
C VAL A 450 11.23 -2.06 24.16
N PHE A 451 11.18 -3.20 23.49
CA PHE A 451 10.51 -4.40 23.97
C PHE A 451 11.50 -5.31 24.67
N ASN A 452 11.12 -5.77 25.86
CA ASN A 452 11.76 -6.87 26.57
C ASN A 452 10.71 -7.95 26.80
N PHE A 453 11.13 -9.20 26.80
CA PHE A 453 10.21 -10.33 26.92
C PHE A 453 10.41 -11.07 28.23
N GLN A 454 9.33 -11.64 28.74
CA GLN A 454 9.37 -12.51 29.90
C GLN A 454 9.06 -13.93 29.46
N SER A 455 9.78 -14.90 30.04
CA SER A 455 9.41 -16.30 29.92
C SER A 455 8.03 -16.52 30.54
N SER A 456 7.26 -17.42 29.93
CA SER A 456 5.99 -17.85 30.52
C SER A 456 6.21 -18.76 31.72
#